data_AF-A0A165XC98-F1
#
_entry.id   AF-A0A165XC98-F1
#
_cell.length_a   1.000
_cell.length_b   1.000
_cell.length_c   1.000
_cell.angle_alpha   90.00
_cell.angle_beta   90.00
_cell.angle_gamma   90.00
#
_symmetry.space_group_name_H-M   'P 1'
#
loop_
_entity.id
_entity.type
_entity.pdbx_description
1 polymer ?
#
loop_
_entity_poly.entity_id
_entity_poly.type
_entity_poly.pdbx_seq_one_letter_code
_entity_poly.pdbx_strand_id
1 'polypeptide(L)'
;MPSPQTQVFSLSLVERGEESDFLQGLSLLANPFSNVIHITLLPPRQIYFGRLSLRALSTSFPALKTIEGLLLFPASLEFIESQIEIPEPSTHLVRLEEVTLYEICKSGNYSAQQLIPALEDASVERAFKSLRSLFPSIALAKHVRYELSRKEGFRGTRRQISIMTMHYLSSSAGNHFETTIERSNGRSMTLTVI
;
A
#
# COMPACT_ATOMS: atom_id res chain seq x y z
N MET A 1 1.28 -28.13 24.34
CA MET A 1 1.38 -27.67 22.94
C MET A 1 2.08 -26.32 22.95
N PRO A 2 3.09 -26.06 22.10
CA PRO A 2 3.69 -24.75 21.99
C PRO A 2 2.77 -23.81 21.20
N SER A 3 2.74 -22.53 21.59
CA SER A 3 2.03 -21.46 20.87
C SER A 3 2.72 -21.15 19.53
N PRO A 4 1.98 -20.70 18.50
CA PRO A 4 2.58 -20.25 17.25
C PRO A 4 3.40 -18.97 17.53
N GLN A 5 4.71 -19.04 17.34
CA GLN A 5 5.57 -17.87 17.42
C GLN A 5 5.40 -17.03 16.16
N THR A 6 4.82 -15.83 16.30
CA THR A 6 4.78 -14.83 15.23
C THR A 6 6.19 -14.33 14.93
N GLN A 7 6.86 -14.94 13.94
CA GLN A 7 8.16 -14.48 13.47
C GLN A 7 8.00 -13.17 12.68
N VAL A 8 8.41 -12.06 13.30
CA VAL A 8 8.48 -10.74 12.66
C VAL A 8 9.82 -10.63 11.94
N PHE A 9 9.81 -10.77 10.60
CA PHE A 9 11.01 -10.58 9.78
C PHE A 9 11.19 -9.09 9.43
N SER A 10 12.21 -8.45 10.00
CA SER A 10 12.64 -7.11 9.60
C SER A 10 13.76 -7.21 8.55
N LEU A 11 13.40 -7.10 7.27
CA LEU A 11 14.37 -7.04 6.17
C LEU A 11 14.89 -5.61 5.99
N SER A 12 16.22 -5.47 5.86
CA SER A 12 16.91 -4.18 5.99
C SER A 12 18.09 -4.02 5.02
N LEU A 13 17.86 -3.46 3.82
CA LEU A 13 18.89 -3.02 2.84
C LEU A 13 18.31 -1.95 1.88
N VAL A 14 19.06 -1.01 1.28
CA VAL A 14 19.89 0.11 1.79
C VAL A 14 19.28 1.50 1.40
N GLU A 15 19.58 2.15 0.25
CA GLU A 15 18.79 3.26 -0.40
C GLU A 15 18.89 3.38 -1.97
N ARG A 16 17.76 3.76 -2.62
CA ARG A 16 17.52 4.36 -3.97
C ARG A 16 17.89 3.68 -5.31
N GLY A 17 18.88 2.79 -5.40
CA GLY A 17 19.06 1.93 -6.61
C GLY A 17 18.10 0.73 -6.63
N GLU A 18 17.40 0.52 -5.52
CA GLU A 18 17.25 -0.82 -4.96
C GLU A 18 15.84 -1.37 -4.97
N GLU A 19 14.86 -0.66 -5.51
CA GLU A 19 13.58 -1.32 -5.74
C GLU A 19 13.76 -2.47 -6.74
N SER A 20 14.61 -2.26 -7.75
CA SER A 20 15.14 -3.35 -8.59
C SER A 20 15.87 -4.37 -7.72
N ASP A 21 16.88 -3.97 -6.95
CA ASP A 21 17.74 -4.93 -6.21
C ASP A 21 17.02 -5.71 -5.11
N PHE A 22 15.97 -5.16 -4.48
CA PHE A 22 15.13 -5.84 -3.50
C PHE A 22 14.17 -6.83 -4.17
N LEU A 23 13.45 -6.41 -5.22
CA LEU A 23 12.56 -7.30 -5.96
C LEU A 23 13.33 -8.39 -6.72
N GLN A 24 14.51 -8.04 -7.24
CA GLN A 24 15.47 -8.95 -7.85
C GLN A 24 16.08 -9.88 -6.80
N GLY A 25 16.50 -9.34 -5.65
CA GLY A 25 16.99 -10.13 -4.51
C GLY A 25 15.96 -11.16 -4.04
N LEU A 26 14.71 -10.75 -3.86
CA LEU A 26 13.58 -11.65 -3.60
C LEU A 26 13.44 -12.72 -4.70
N SER A 27 13.54 -12.36 -5.98
CA SER A 27 13.47 -13.32 -7.09
C SER A 27 14.65 -14.30 -7.18
N LEU A 28 15.77 -13.98 -6.53
CA LEU A 28 16.98 -14.83 -6.47
C LEU A 28 17.00 -15.76 -5.24
N LEU A 29 16.09 -15.58 -4.27
CA LEU A 29 16.00 -16.46 -3.12
C LEU A 29 15.31 -17.78 -3.50
N ALA A 30 16.08 -18.87 -3.49
CA ALA A 30 15.63 -20.21 -3.89
C ALA A 30 14.58 -20.86 -2.96
N ASN A 31 14.03 -20.14 -1.98
CA ASN A 31 13.00 -20.61 -1.06
C ASN A 31 11.92 -19.52 -0.86
N PRO A 32 10.63 -19.80 -1.16
CA PRO A 32 9.56 -18.90 -0.77
C PRO A 32 9.40 -18.92 0.76
N PHE A 33 9.20 -17.75 1.35
CA PHE A 33 8.90 -17.58 2.78
C PHE A 33 7.43 -17.97 3.04
N SER A 34 7.13 -19.26 2.89
CA SER A 34 5.77 -19.83 2.83
C SER A 34 4.90 -19.59 4.07
N ASN A 35 5.50 -19.24 5.21
CA ASN A 35 4.82 -19.00 6.49
C ASN A 35 4.75 -17.51 6.87
N VAL A 36 5.32 -16.59 6.08
CA VAL A 36 5.27 -15.16 6.36
C VAL A 36 3.89 -14.62 5.96
N ILE A 37 3.13 -14.19 6.98
CA ILE A 37 1.78 -13.66 6.83
C ILE A 37 1.71 -12.12 6.92
N HIS A 38 2.77 -11.46 7.42
CA HIS A 38 2.80 -10.01 7.65
C HIS A 38 4.15 -9.43 7.20
N ILE A 39 4.13 -8.34 6.46
CA ILE A 39 5.32 -7.58 6.03
C ILE A 39 5.12 -6.09 6.32
N THR A 40 6.14 -5.46 6.92
CA THR A 40 6.20 -4.00 7.09
C THR A 40 7.47 -3.46 6.43
N LEU A 41 7.31 -2.65 5.39
CA LEU A 41 8.39 -1.97 4.67
C LEU A 41 8.57 -0.56 5.23
N LEU A 42 9.56 -0.38 6.11
CA LEU A 42 9.80 0.88 6.79
C LEU A 42 10.61 1.86 5.92
N PRO A 43 10.37 3.18 6.03
CA PRO A 43 11.22 4.20 5.42
C PRO A 43 12.71 4.01 5.75
N PRO A 44 13.63 4.22 4.78
CA PRO A 44 13.39 4.72 3.42
C PRO A 44 12.98 3.63 2.39
N ARG A 45 12.90 2.36 2.79
CA ARG A 45 12.85 1.18 1.91
C ARG A 45 11.43 0.76 1.52
N GLN A 46 10.65 1.77 1.15
CA GLN A 46 9.29 1.59 0.65
C GLN A 46 9.35 1.36 -0.88
N ILE A 47 8.61 0.36 -1.39
CA ILE A 47 8.59 -0.02 -2.82
C ILE A 47 7.32 0.49 -3.50
N TYR A 48 7.32 0.75 -4.81
CA TYR A 48 6.14 1.21 -5.53
C TYR A 48 5.06 0.13 -5.61
N PHE A 49 3.80 0.53 -5.45
CA PHE A 49 2.66 -0.34 -5.73
C PHE A 49 2.49 -0.49 -7.25
N GLY A 50 2.63 -1.72 -7.76
CA GLY A 50 2.45 -2.03 -9.18
C GLY A 50 2.71 -3.49 -9.54
N ARG A 51 2.53 -3.85 -10.81
CA ARG A 51 2.61 -5.23 -11.32
C ARG A 51 3.88 -5.98 -10.91
N LEU A 52 5.05 -5.33 -10.94
CA LEU A 52 6.34 -5.97 -10.63
C LEU A 52 6.48 -6.30 -9.15
N SER A 53 6.14 -5.37 -8.26
CA SER A 53 6.21 -5.59 -6.81
C SER A 53 5.17 -6.63 -6.36
N LEU A 54 3.93 -6.57 -6.86
CA LEU A 54 2.91 -7.59 -6.57
C LEU A 54 3.32 -8.98 -7.05
N ARG A 55 3.95 -9.10 -8.24
CA ARG A 55 4.48 -10.38 -8.72
C ARG A 55 5.54 -10.93 -7.78
N ALA A 56 6.60 -10.17 -7.50
CA ALA A 56 7.69 -10.62 -6.64
C ALA A 56 7.22 -10.97 -5.21
N LEU A 57 6.32 -10.16 -4.64
CA LEU A 57 5.69 -10.44 -3.35
C LEU A 57 4.89 -11.75 -3.38
N SER A 58 4.06 -11.96 -4.42
CA SER A 58 3.25 -13.19 -4.54
C SER A 58 4.09 -14.46 -4.70
N THR A 59 5.23 -14.38 -5.39
CA THR A 59 6.17 -15.50 -5.52
C THR A 59 6.92 -15.77 -4.22
N SER A 60 7.32 -14.72 -3.50
CA SER A 60 8.15 -14.84 -2.30
C SER A 60 7.37 -15.13 -1.03
N PHE A 61 6.11 -14.69 -0.94
CA PHE A 61 5.29 -14.70 0.27
C PHE A 61 3.86 -15.23 -0.01
N PRO A 62 3.70 -16.51 -0.38
CA PRO A 62 2.40 -17.06 -0.81
C PRO A 62 1.34 -17.15 0.31
N ALA A 63 1.72 -16.92 1.58
CA ALA A 63 0.79 -16.85 2.72
C ALA A 63 0.51 -15.43 3.22
N LEU A 64 0.99 -14.40 2.52
CA LEU A 64 0.87 -13.01 2.94
C LEU A 64 -0.61 -12.59 3.09
N LYS A 65 -0.95 -12.13 4.30
CA LYS A 65 -2.26 -11.60 4.70
C LYS A 65 -2.23 -10.09 4.87
N THR A 66 -1.13 -9.55 5.40
CA THR A 66 -0.99 -8.12 5.68
C THR A 66 0.29 -7.57 5.07
N ILE A 67 0.19 -6.45 4.34
CA ILE A 67 1.36 -5.69 3.91
C ILE A 67 1.23 -4.21 4.19
N GLU A 68 2.26 -3.64 4.79
CA GLU A 68 2.41 -2.22 5.03
C GLU A 68 3.68 -1.72 4.35
N GLY A 69 3.63 -0.53 3.76
CA GLY A 69 4.82 0.20 3.32
C GLY A 69 5.02 0.25 1.80
N LEU A 70 4.01 -0.14 1.02
CA LEU A 70 3.96 0.11 -0.42
C LEU A 70 3.68 1.60 -0.67
N LEU A 71 4.33 2.20 -1.67
CA LEU A 71 4.10 3.59 -2.05
C LEU A 71 3.04 3.71 -3.15
N LEU A 72 2.19 4.73 -3.03
CA LEU A 72 1.13 5.07 -3.96
C LEU A 72 1.51 6.29 -4.81
N PHE A 73 1.37 6.17 -6.13
CA PHE A 73 1.61 7.22 -7.11
C PHE A 73 0.48 7.27 -8.16
N PRO A 74 0.38 8.31 -9.02
CA PRO A 74 -0.65 8.38 -10.06
C PRO A 74 -0.69 7.12 -10.94
N ALA A 75 0.46 6.63 -11.40
CA ALA A 75 0.58 5.38 -12.16
C ALA A 75 0.14 4.13 -11.38
N SER A 76 0.16 4.15 -10.04
CA SER A 76 -0.40 3.08 -9.21
C SER A 76 -1.94 3.08 -9.24
N LEU A 77 -2.58 4.26 -9.31
CA LEU A 77 -4.03 4.37 -9.46
C LEU A 77 -4.47 3.88 -10.84
N GLU A 78 -3.80 4.35 -11.90
CA GLU A 78 -4.00 3.89 -13.28
C GLU A 78 -3.83 2.36 -13.39
N PHE A 79 -2.80 1.81 -12.73
CA PHE A 79 -2.61 0.37 -12.66
C PHE A 79 -3.81 -0.34 -11.99
N ILE A 80 -4.28 0.12 -10.83
CA ILE A 80 -5.45 -0.49 -10.15
C ILE A 80 -6.69 -0.42 -11.05
N GLU A 81 -6.99 0.74 -11.64
CA GLU A 81 -8.14 0.91 -12.53
C GLU A 81 -8.05 -0.01 -13.77
N SER A 82 -6.85 -0.19 -14.36
CA SER A 82 -6.64 -1.11 -15.48
C SER A 82 -6.87 -2.60 -15.15
N GLN A 83 -6.88 -3.00 -13.86
CA GLN A 83 -7.17 -4.38 -13.46
C GLN A 83 -8.68 -4.63 -13.24
N ILE A 84 -9.54 -3.65 -13.51
CA ILE A 84 -11.01 -3.83 -13.54
C ILE A 84 -11.45 -4.51 -14.84
N GLU A 85 -10.80 -4.18 -15.96
CA GLU A 85 -11.17 -4.64 -17.31
C GLU A 85 -10.68 -6.06 -17.63
N ILE A 86 -9.84 -6.65 -16.77
CA ILE A 86 -9.32 -8.00 -16.96
C ILE A 86 -10.34 -9.00 -16.41
N PRO A 87 -10.88 -9.93 -17.22
CA PRO A 87 -11.99 -10.80 -16.83
C PRO A 87 -11.61 -11.91 -15.83
N GLU A 88 -10.32 -12.08 -15.52
CA GLU A 88 -9.83 -13.03 -14.52
C GLU A 88 -9.28 -12.27 -13.30
N PRO A 89 -9.64 -12.66 -12.06
CA PRO A 89 -9.10 -12.04 -10.86
C PRO A 89 -7.59 -12.26 -10.78
N SER A 90 -6.87 -11.24 -10.31
CA SER A 90 -5.42 -11.31 -10.14
C SER A 90 -5.02 -12.51 -9.29
N THR A 91 -4.10 -13.33 -9.81
CA THR A 91 -3.51 -14.47 -9.09
C THR A 91 -2.47 -14.04 -8.05
N HIS A 92 -2.13 -12.76 -7.99
CA HIS A 92 -1.17 -12.21 -7.02
C HIS A 92 -1.83 -11.97 -5.67
N LEU A 93 -1.21 -12.48 -4.61
CA LEU A 93 -1.58 -12.19 -3.21
C LEU A 93 -3.07 -12.46 -2.89
N VAL A 94 -3.62 -13.57 -3.39
CA VAL A 94 -5.04 -13.94 -3.20
C VAL A 94 -5.50 -14.06 -1.75
N ARG A 95 -4.56 -14.18 -0.79
CA ARG A 95 -4.81 -14.28 0.66
C ARG A 95 -4.65 -12.94 1.40
N LEU A 96 -4.39 -11.84 0.68
CA LEU A 96 -4.20 -10.52 1.28
C LEU A 96 -5.53 -10.00 1.84
N GLU A 97 -5.56 -9.82 3.15
CA GLU A 97 -6.68 -9.34 3.95
C GLU A 97 -6.50 -7.84 4.26
N GLU A 98 -5.27 -7.38 4.44
CA GLU A 98 -4.95 -5.99 4.80
C GLU A 98 -3.81 -5.39 3.96
N VAL A 99 -4.00 -4.15 3.49
CA VAL A 99 -2.97 -3.38 2.77
C VAL A 99 -2.86 -1.95 3.29
N THR A 100 -1.64 -1.47 3.54
CA THR A 100 -1.36 -0.04 3.83
C THR A 100 -0.44 0.55 2.77
N LEU A 101 -1.02 1.46 1.97
CA LEU A 101 -0.39 2.22 0.89
C LEU A 101 -0.05 3.63 1.38
N TYR A 102 1.10 4.15 0.97
CA TYR A 102 1.65 5.41 1.45
C TYR A 102 1.88 6.42 0.34
N GLU A 103 1.28 7.60 0.47
CA GLU A 103 1.56 8.75 -0.39
C GLU A 103 2.55 9.70 0.29
N ILE A 104 3.50 10.23 -0.48
CA ILE A 104 4.48 11.21 -0.01
C ILE A 104 4.30 12.51 -0.79
N CYS A 105 3.51 13.42 -0.24
CA CYS A 105 3.36 14.79 -0.73
C CYS A 105 4.58 15.64 -0.31
N LYS A 106 4.89 16.66 -1.11
CA LYS A 106 5.87 17.70 -0.77
C LYS A 106 5.14 19.02 -0.56
N SER A 107 5.48 19.78 0.48
CA SER A 107 5.00 21.16 0.64
C SER A 107 6.15 22.14 0.91
N GLY A 108 5.96 23.39 0.50
CA GLY A 108 6.99 24.43 0.49
C GLY A 108 7.73 24.54 -0.84
N ASN A 109 8.79 25.36 -0.86
CA ASN A 109 9.56 25.76 -2.06
C ASN A 109 10.44 24.64 -2.63
N TYR A 110 9.83 23.55 -3.08
CA TYR A 110 10.43 22.64 -4.03
C TYR A 110 10.35 23.27 -5.44
N SER A 111 11.41 23.15 -6.23
CA SER A 111 11.40 23.58 -7.64
C SER A 111 10.21 22.94 -8.38
N ALA A 112 9.52 23.70 -9.24
CA ALA A 112 8.28 23.25 -9.89
C ALA A 112 8.36 21.86 -10.58
N GLN A 113 9.55 21.49 -11.07
CA GLN A 113 9.87 20.18 -11.66
C GLN A 113 9.88 18.99 -10.68
N GLN A 114 9.69 19.22 -9.38
CA GLN A 114 9.78 18.20 -8.33
C GLN A 114 8.50 18.04 -7.49
N LEU A 115 7.45 18.81 -7.77
CA LEU A 115 6.15 18.66 -7.13
C LEU A 115 5.47 17.43 -7.72
N ILE A 116 5.44 16.33 -6.95
CA ILE A 116 4.48 15.26 -7.19
C ILE A 116 3.17 15.79 -6.60
N PRO A 117 2.14 16.08 -7.43
CA PRO A 117 0.88 16.60 -6.92
C PRO A 117 0.25 15.58 -5.98
N ALA A 118 -0.42 16.06 -4.94
CA ALA A 118 -1.12 15.18 -4.03
C ALA A 118 -2.24 14.45 -4.77
N LEU A 119 -2.42 13.16 -4.49
CA LEU A 119 -3.48 12.36 -5.09
C LEU A 119 -4.84 12.87 -4.59
N GLU A 120 -5.80 13.03 -5.49
CA GLU A 120 -7.15 13.44 -5.11
C GLU A 120 -7.83 12.32 -4.30
N ASP A 121 -8.40 12.66 -3.13
CA ASP A 121 -9.06 11.69 -2.25
C ASP A 121 -10.13 10.86 -3.01
N ALA A 122 -10.89 11.49 -3.91
CA ALA A 122 -11.90 10.81 -4.73
C ALA A 122 -11.31 9.79 -5.73
N SER A 123 -10.10 10.04 -6.25
CA SER A 123 -9.41 9.12 -7.16
C SER A 123 -8.74 7.98 -6.40
N VAL A 124 -8.23 8.23 -5.19
CA VAL A 124 -7.79 7.17 -4.27
C VAL A 124 -8.98 6.29 -3.85
N GLU A 125 -10.11 6.87 -3.48
CA GLU A 125 -11.32 6.14 -3.11
C GLU A 125 -11.85 5.25 -4.25
N ARG A 126 -11.85 5.76 -5.49
CA ARG A 126 -12.25 4.99 -6.68
C ARG A 126 -11.33 3.80 -6.91
N ALA A 127 -10.01 4.01 -6.89
CA ALA A 127 -9.05 2.93 -7.02
C ALA A 127 -9.18 1.92 -5.87
N PHE A 128 -9.42 2.37 -4.64
CA PHE A 128 -9.57 1.49 -3.48
C PHE A 128 -10.79 0.58 -3.64
N LYS A 129 -11.96 1.08 -4.06
CA LYS A 129 -13.14 0.25 -4.36
C LYS A 129 -12.83 -0.90 -5.34
N SER A 130 -11.88 -0.71 -6.25
CA SER A 130 -11.43 -1.69 -7.24
C SER A 130 -10.36 -2.67 -6.74
N LEU A 131 -9.75 -2.47 -5.56
CA LEU A 131 -8.72 -3.38 -5.03
C LEU A 131 -9.21 -4.82 -4.84
N ARG A 132 -10.52 -5.07 -4.78
CA ARG A 132 -11.09 -6.42 -4.68
C ARG A 132 -10.91 -7.26 -5.97
N SER A 133 -10.64 -6.65 -7.14
CA SER A 133 -10.24 -7.39 -8.34
C SER A 133 -8.76 -7.83 -8.31
N LEU A 134 -7.93 -7.07 -7.59
CA LEU A 134 -6.52 -7.38 -7.34
C LEU A 134 -6.34 -8.39 -6.19
N PHE A 135 -7.13 -8.24 -5.12
CA PHE A 135 -7.01 -8.98 -3.86
C PHE A 135 -8.41 -9.46 -3.42
N PRO A 136 -8.86 -10.65 -3.85
CA PRO A 136 -10.23 -11.12 -3.58
C PRO A 136 -10.59 -11.22 -2.09
N SER A 137 -9.62 -11.55 -1.23
CA SER A 137 -9.79 -11.66 0.22
C SER A 137 -9.61 -10.34 1.00
N ILE A 138 -9.45 -9.19 0.32
CA ILE A 138 -9.22 -7.93 1.01
C ILE A 138 -10.40 -7.58 1.93
N ALA A 139 -10.07 -7.25 3.17
CA ALA A 139 -10.97 -6.84 4.25
C ALA A 139 -10.70 -5.37 4.67
N LEU A 140 -9.47 -4.90 4.51
CA LEU A 140 -9.02 -3.56 4.92
C LEU A 140 -7.98 -2.96 3.96
N ALA A 141 -8.21 -1.75 3.50
CA ALA A 141 -7.21 -0.96 2.78
C ALA A 141 -7.01 0.40 3.46
N LYS A 142 -5.75 0.78 3.71
CA LYS A 142 -5.37 2.06 4.30
C LYS A 142 -4.52 2.85 3.31
N HIS A 143 -4.83 4.13 3.16
CA HIS A 143 -4.03 5.12 2.46
C HIS A 143 -3.53 6.15 3.47
N VAL A 144 -2.21 6.20 3.69
CA VAL A 144 -1.58 7.11 4.66
C VAL A 144 -0.79 8.16 3.90
N ARG A 145 -1.20 9.43 4.05
CA ARG A 145 -0.56 10.57 3.39
C ARG A 145 0.45 11.24 4.32
N TYR A 146 1.69 11.35 3.87
CA TYR A 146 2.76 12.10 4.53
C TYR A 146 3.12 13.38 3.78
N GLU A 147 3.34 14.45 4.53
CA GLU A 147 3.98 15.68 4.08
C GLU A 147 5.47 15.65 4.39
N LEU A 148 6.31 15.83 3.38
CA LEU A 148 7.72 16.16 3.56
C LEU A 148 7.88 17.67 3.78
N SER A 149 8.16 18.03 5.04
CA SER A 149 8.56 19.40 5.39
C SER A 149 10.09 19.50 5.43
N ARG A 150 10.65 20.40 4.62
CA ARG A 150 12.06 20.77 4.72
C ARG A 150 12.21 21.91 5.73
N LYS A 151 12.48 21.56 6.99
CA LYS A 151 13.10 22.51 7.92
C LYS A 151 14.56 22.71 7.49
N GLU A 152 14.99 23.96 7.41
CA GLU A 152 16.37 24.30 7.06
C GLU A 152 17.34 23.62 8.04
N GLY A 153 18.39 23.00 7.52
CA GLY A 153 19.46 22.37 8.31
C GLY A 153 19.28 20.90 8.74
N PHE A 154 18.09 20.29 8.65
CA PHE A 154 17.86 18.90 9.11
C PHE A 154 17.31 17.95 8.04
N ARG A 155 17.53 16.63 8.24
CA ARG A 155 16.87 15.58 7.45
C ARG A 155 15.36 15.81 7.48
N GLY A 156 14.72 15.90 6.31
CA GLY A 156 13.33 16.36 6.17
C GLY A 156 12.36 15.56 7.04
N THR A 157 11.53 16.26 7.81
CA THR A 157 10.56 15.66 8.73
C THR A 157 9.31 15.23 7.98
N ARG A 158 8.93 13.95 8.12
CA ARG A 158 7.66 13.39 7.63
C ARG A 158 6.56 13.70 8.65
N ARG A 159 5.50 14.40 8.23
CA ARG A 159 4.29 14.64 9.03
C ARG A 159 3.14 13.86 8.43
N GLN A 160 2.42 13.05 9.22
CA GLN A 160 1.18 12.44 8.75
C GLN A 160 0.11 13.53 8.61
N ILE A 161 -0.48 13.66 7.42
CA ILE A 161 -1.52 14.66 7.15
C ILE A 161 -2.91 14.05 7.23
N SER A 162 -3.09 12.84 6.68
CA SER A 162 -4.36 12.12 6.67
C SER A 162 -4.18 10.61 6.59
N ILE A 163 -5.19 9.87 7.08
CA ILE A 163 -5.39 8.46 6.81
C ILE A 163 -6.78 8.32 6.17
N MET A 164 -6.87 7.65 5.03
CA MET A 164 -8.13 7.09 4.51
C MET A 164 -8.11 5.58 4.77
N THR A 165 -9.19 5.05 5.31
CA THR A 165 -9.37 3.64 5.62
C THR A 165 -10.64 3.15 4.92
N MET A 166 -10.56 2.03 4.20
CA MET A 166 -11.69 1.37 3.56
C MET A 166 -11.85 -0.05 4.09
N HIS A 167 -13.01 -0.33 4.67
CA HIS A 167 -13.43 -1.66 5.11
C HIS A 167 -14.28 -2.32 4.04
N TYR A 168 -13.96 -3.58 3.73
CA TYR A 168 -14.62 -4.37 2.68
C TYR A 168 -15.55 -5.36 3.37
N LEU A 169 -16.82 -5.04 3.42
CA LEU A 169 -17.79 -5.87 4.13
C LEU A 169 -18.12 -7.10 3.28
N SER A 170 -18.37 -8.23 3.96
CA SER A 170 -18.83 -9.47 3.35
C SER A 170 -20.35 -9.52 3.41
N SER A 171 -21.00 -8.94 2.40
CA SER A 171 -22.46 -9.01 2.21
C SER A 171 -22.82 -10.10 1.20
N SER A 172 -23.87 -10.86 1.49
CA SER A 172 -24.48 -11.79 0.53
C SER A 172 -25.27 -11.09 -0.59
N ALA A 173 -25.41 -9.77 -0.52
CA ALA A 173 -26.21 -8.96 -1.42
C ALA A 173 -25.52 -7.63 -1.79
N GLY A 174 -24.26 -7.69 -2.25
CA GLY A 174 -23.60 -6.57 -2.92
C GLY A 174 -22.21 -6.22 -2.39
N ASN A 175 -21.56 -5.30 -3.10
CA ASN A 175 -20.24 -4.75 -2.76
C ASN A 175 -20.38 -3.60 -1.77
N HIS A 176 -20.64 -3.90 -0.49
CA HIS A 176 -20.71 -2.87 0.56
C HIS A 176 -19.30 -2.49 1.05
N PHE A 177 -19.06 -1.19 1.18
CA PHE A 177 -17.79 -0.65 1.70
C PHE A 177 -18.04 0.51 2.66
N GLU A 178 -17.25 0.58 3.73
CA GLU A 178 -17.21 1.74 4.63
C GLU A 178 -15.87 2.45 4.46
N THR A 179 -15.90 3.75 4.17
CA THR A 179 -14.70 4.58 4.00
C THR A 179 -14.66 5.67 5.06
N THR A 180 -13.55 5.77 5.80
CA THR A 180 -13.32 6.81 6.80
C THR A 180 -12.05 7.58 6.44
N ILE A 181 -12.11 8.91 6.42
CA ILE A 181 -10.97 9.78 6.17
C ILE A 181 -10.71 10.63 7.42
N GLU A 182 -9.64 10.31 8.13
CA GLU A 182 -9.14 11.11 9.25
C GLU A 182 -8.10 12.11 8.76
N ARG A 183 -8.19 13.38 9.18
CA ARG A 183 -7.22 14.41 8.85
C ARG A 183 -6.63 15.05 10.11
N SER A 184 -5.31 15.30 10.08
CA SER A 184 -4.52 15.87 11.18
C SER A 184 -4.92 17.30 11.59
N ASN A 185 -5.85 17.92 10.86
CA ASN A 185 -6.48 19.21 11.18
C ASN A 185 -7.89 19.08 11.80
N GLY A 186 -8.28 17.88 12.26
CA GLY A 186 -9.50 17.67 13.06
C GLY A 186 -10.80 17.47 12.27
N ARG A 187 -10.77 17.54 10.93
CA ARG A 187 -11.92 17.17 10.09
C ARG A 187 -11.83 15.69 9.71
N SER A 188 -12.57 14.85 10.43
CA SER A 188 -12.85 13.47 10.00
C SER A 188 -14.13 13.42 9.13
N MET A 189 -14.19 12.49 8.19
CA MET A 189 -15.36 12.24 7.35
C MET A 189 -15.55 10.74 7.16
N THR A 190 -16.74 10.23 7.48
CA THR A 190 -17.12 8.83 7.23
C THR A 190 -18.18 8.77 6.13
N LEU A 191 -18.00 7.85 5.19
CA LEU A 191 -18.83 7.58 4.04
C LEU A 191 -19.12 6.09 3.98
N THR A 192 -20.37 5.70 4.27
CA THR A 192 -20.83 4.32 4.11
C THR A 192 -21.52 4.17 2.76
N VAL A 193 -21.07 3.21 1.95
CA VAL A 193 -21.70 2.86 0.67
C VAL A 193 -22.28 1.46 0.78
N ILE A 194 -23.60 1.38 0.68
CA ILE A 194 -24.41 0.14 0.71
C ILE A 194 -24.73 -0.23 -0.73
#